data_AF-A0A924MFC7-F1
#
_entry.id   AF-A0A924MFC7-F1
#
_cell.length_a   1.000
_cell.length_b   1.000
_cell.length_c   1.000
_cell.angle_alpha   90.00
_cell.angle_beta   90.00
_cell.angle_gamma   90.00
#
_symmetry.space_group_name_H-M   'P 1'
#
loop_
_entity.id
_entity.type
_entity.pdbx_description
1 polymer ?
#
loop_
_entity_poly.entity_id
_entity_poly.type
_entity_poly.pdbx_seq_one_letter_code
_entity_poly.pdbx_strand_id
1 'polypeptide(L)'
;MSDKSSKGYQKTESYNEEIVADLAVHYKQILSLIGEDPNREGLLKTPERVAKALQYLTHGYDLDASEILKSAMFKEDYSQMV
;
A
#
# COMPACT_ATOMS: atom_id res chain seq x y z
N MET A 1 -5.35 9.50 -38.03
CA MET A 1 -4.19 9.89 -37.19
C MET A 1 -4.70 10.93 -36.20
N SER A 2 -4.72 10.77 -34.89
CA SER A 2 -4.21 9.72 -34.03
C SER A 2 -5.08 9.68 -32.77
N ASP A 3 -5.20 8.46 -32.27
CA ASP A 3 -5.81 8.02 -31.03
C ASP A 3 -5.40 8.85 -29.79
N LYS A 4 -6.36 9.32 -28.99
CA LYS A 4 -6.13 9.75 -27.61
C LYS A 4 -7.16 9.07 -26.72
N SER A 5 -6.88 7.78 -26.50
CA SER A 5 -7.47 6.94 -25.46
C SER A 5 -7.75 7.73 -24.17
N SER A 6 -9.03 7.81 -23.84
CA SER A 6 -9.54 8.18 -22.52
C SER A 6 -8.99 7.19 -21.49
N LYS A 7 -7.89 7.54 -20.83
CA LYS A 7 -7.47 6.82 -19.63
C LYS A 7 -8.33 7.35 -18.48
N GLY A 8 -9.28 6.53 -18.05
CA GLY A 8 -10.07 6.75 -16.83
C GLY A 8 -9.20 6.68 -15.56
N TYR A 9 -9.80 6.32 -14.42
CA TYR A 9 -9.08 6.22 -13.15
C TYR A 9 -7.92 5.21 -13.21
N GLN A 10 -6.71 5.66 -12.84
CA GLN A 10 -5.54 4.81 -12.66
C GLN A 10 -5.04 4.93 -11.22
N LYS A 11 -5.30 3.89 -10.40
CA LYS A 11 -4.60 3.68 -9.12
C LYS A 11 -3.43 2.76 -9.37
N THR A 12 -2.22 3.18 -9.03
CA THR A 12 -1.04 2.32 -9.08
C THR A 12 -0.52 2.18 -7.67
N GLU A 13 -0.79 1.04 -7.03
CA GLU A 13 -0.12 0.67 -5.79
C GLU A 13 1.21 0.03 -6.15
N SER A 14 2.30 0.62 -5.67
CA SER A 14 3.66 0.11 -5.85
C SER A 14 4.13 -0.45 -4.51
N TYR A 15 4.45 -1.73 -4.48
CA TYR A 15 5.00 -2.41 -3.30
C TYR A 15 6.49 -2.64 -3.52
N ASN A 16 7.27 -2.58 -2.44
CA ASN A 16 8.67 -3.01 -2.49
C ASN A 16 8.69 -4.55 -2.47
N GLU A 17 8.93 -5.17 -3.63
CA GLU A 17 8.91 -6.62 -3.82
C GLU A 17 9.98 -7.36 -2.99
N GLU A 18 11.15 -6.73 -2.75
CA GLU A 18 12.19 -7.29 -1.90
C GLU A 18 11.71 -7.38 -0.44
N ILE A 19 11.16 -6.28 0.07
CA ILE A 19 10.58 -6.24 1.42
C ILE A 19 9.37 -7.18 1.53
N VAL A 20 8.55 -7.31 0.48
CA VAL A 20 7.43 -8.27 0.46
C VAL A 20 7.96 -9.69 0.61
N ALA A 21 8.99 -10.07 -0.16
CA ALA A 21 9.58 -11.40 -0.10
C ALA A 21 10.15 -11.70 1.28
N ASP A 22 10.90 -10.77 1.86
CA ASP A 22 11.49 -10.93 3.19
C ASP A 22 10.43 -11.05 4.28
N LEU A 23 9.44 -10.15 4.30
CA LEU A 23 8.33 -10.23 5.26
C LEU A 23 7.52 -11.51 5.10
N ALA A 24 7.29 -11.98 3.88
CA ALA A 24 6.58 -13.23 3.63
C ALA A 24 7.31 -14.45 4.22
N VAL A 25 8.65 -14.48 4.21
CA VAL A 25 9.41 -15.53 4.89
C VAL A 25 9.14 -15.53 6.40
N HIS A 26 9.18 -14.35 7.03
CA HIS A 26 8.91 -14.20 8.46
C HIS A 26 7.46 -14.55 8.82
N TYR A 27 6.47 -14.12 8.02
CA TYR A 27 5.07 -14.45 8.26
C TYR A 27 4.78 -15.94 8.09
N LYS A 28 5.48 -16.63 7.18
CA LYS A 28 5.39 -18.09 7.08
C LYS A 28 5.85 -18.77 8.38
N GLN A 29 6.92 -18.28 8.99
CA GLN A 29 7.40 -18.78 10.29
C GLN A 29 6.40 -18.46 11.41
N ILE A 30 5.84 -17.25 11.43
CA ILE A 30 4.81 -16.85 12.42
C ILE A 30 3.61 -17.80 12.36
N LEU A 31 3.13 -18.15 11.15
CA LEU A 31 2.04 -19.13 10.99
C LEU A 31 2.39 -20.48 11.63
N SER A 32 3.62 -20.97 11.43
CA SER A 32 4.07 -22.20 12.10
C SER A 32 4.13 -22.06 13.62
N LEU A 33 4.57 -20.90 14.14
CA LEU A 33 4.67 -20.66 15.59
C LEU A 33 3.32 -20.65 16.30
N ILE A 34 2.26 -20.22 15.62
CA ILE A 34 0.89 -20.23 16.16
C ILE A 34 0.18 -21.59 16.00
N GLY A 35 0.87 -22.60 15.45
CA GLY A 35 0.32 -23.95 15.26
C GLY A 35 -0.50 -24.13 13.97
N GLU A 36 -0.45 -23.18 13.04
CA GLU A 36 -1.07 -23.32 11.72
C GLU A 36 -0.14 -24.07 10.75
N ASP A 37 -0.72 -24.74 9.75
CA ASP A 37 0.04 -25.30 8.62
C ASP A 37 0.14 -24.27 7.48
N PRO A 38 1.32 -23.66 7.22
CA PRO A 38 1.46 -22.66 6.17
C PRO A 38 1.29 -23.23 4.76
N ASN A 39 1.31 -24.56 4.58
CA ASN A 39 1.12 -25.22 3.30
C ASN A 39 -0.35 -25.54 2.99
N ARG A 40 -1.26 -25.29 3.94
CA ARG A 40 -2.71 -25.40 3.72
C ARG A 40 -3.14 -24.46 2.59
N GLU A 41 -4.01 -24.92 1.69
CA GLU A 41 -4.45 -24.19 0.49
C GLU A 41 -4.83 -22.72 0.77
N GLY A 42 -5.60 -22.45 1.83
CA GLY A 42 -6.02 -21.09 2.20
C GLY A 42 -4.90 -20.18 2.73
N LEU A 43 -3.77 -20.77 3.17
CA LEU A 43 -2.65 -20.06 3.78
C LEU A 43 -1.44 -19.88 2.87
N LEU A 44 -1.37 -20.59 1.73
CA LEU A 44 -0.24 -20.50 0.79
C LEU A 44 0.11 -19.05 0.39
N LYS A 45 -0.92 -18.23 0.15
CA LYS A 45 -0.76 -16.81 -0.21
C LYS A 45 -0.86 -15.86 0.99
N THR A 46 -1.13 -16.35 2.19
CA THR A 46 -1.27 -15.49 3.38
C THR A 46 0.01 -14.70 3.66
N PRO A 47 1.22 -15.29 3.67
CA PRO A 47 2.43 -14.53 3.98
C PRO A 47 2.66 -13.33 3.05
N GLU A 48 2.46 -13.52 1.75
CA GLU A 48 2.55 -12.44 0.76
C GLU A 48 1.48 -11.36 0.97
N ARG A 49 0.22 -11.76 1.21
CA ARG A 49 -0.87 -10.82 1.47
C ARG A 49 -0.62 -9.98 2.72
N VAL A 50 -0.14 -10.59 3.81
CA VAL A 50 0.14 -9.86 5.05
C VAL A 50 1.33 -8.93 4.86
N ALA A 51 2.37 -9.34 4.14
CA ALA A 51 3.50 -8.48 3.81
C ALA A 51 3.07 -7.22 3.03
N LYS A 52 2.22 -7.37 2.01
CA LYS A 52 1.63 -6.24 1.26
C LYS A 52 0.73 -5.37 2.14
N ALA A 53 -0.11 -5.98 2.96
CA ALA A 53 -0.96 -5.26 3.90
C ALA A 53 -0.13 -4.45 4.90
N LEU A 54 0.99 -4.98 5.40
CA LEU A 54 1.86 -4.26 6.32
C LEU A 54 2.47 -3.03 5.65
N GLN A 55 3.01 -3.16 4.44
CA GLN A 55 3.51 -2.01 3.67
C GLN A 55 2.43 -0.95 3.46
N TYR A 56 1.20 -1.36 3.12
CA TYR A 56 0.08 -0.43 2.98
C TYR A 56 -0.27 0.25 4.32
N LEU A 57 -0.30 -0.48 5.43
CA LEU A 57 -0.63 0.11 6.73
C LEU A 57 0.45 1.08 7.23
N THR A 58 1.72 0.86 6.85
CA THR A 58 2.86 1.67 7.29
C THR A 58 3.37 2.66 6.24
N HIS A 59 2.75 2.74 5.06
CA HIS A 59 3.18 3.65 3.98
C HIS A 59 3.25 5.12 4.39
N GLY A 60 2.52 5.50 5.44
CA GLY A 60 2.53 6.86 5.99
C GLY A 60 3.90 7.35 6.46
N TYR A 61 4.85 6.45 6.78
CA TYR A 61 6.21 6.84 7.12
C TYR A 61 6.98 7.43 5.93
N ASP A 62 6.59 7.07 4.70
CA ASP A 62 7.20 7.54 3.47
C ASP A 62 6.46 8.75 2.87
N LEU A 63 5.41 9.26 3.54
CA LEU A 63 4.61 10.40 3.09
C LEU A 63 5.11 11.72 3.70
N ASP A 64 5.27 12.75 2.86
CA ASP A 64 5.49 14.13 3.34
C ASP A 64 4.15 14.87 3.46
N ALA A 65 3.74 15.15 4.69
CA ALA A 65 2.53 15.93 4.99
C ALA A 65 2.54 17.33 4.34
N SER A 66 3.72 17.96 4.22
CA SER A 66 3.87 19.28 3.62
C SER A 66 3.56 19.25 2.13
N GLU A 67 4.02 18.22 1.42
CA GLU A 67 3.73 18.03 0.00
C GLU A 67 2.24 17.76 -0.23
N ILE A 68 1.66 16.90 0.61
CA ILE A 68 0.22 16.59 0.56
C ILE A 68 -0.60 17.87 0.75
N LEU A 69 -0.30 18.68 1.78
CA LEU A 69 -1.01 19.92 2.03
C LEU A 69 -0.86 20.93 0.88
N LYS A 70 0.36 21.13 0.38
CA LYS A 70 0.62 22.05 -0.75
C LYS A 70 -0.15 21.66 -2.01
N SER A 71 -0.37 20.37 -2.26
CA SER A 71 -1.15 19.89 -3.41
C SER A 71 -2.63 20.27 -3.35
N ALA A 72 -3.16 20.57 -2.17
CA ALA A 72 -4.56 20.89 -1.91
C ALA A 72 -4.81 22.37 -1.55
N MET A 73 -3.78 23.23 -1.63
CA MET A 73 -3.93 24.66 -1.34
C MET A 73 -4.54 25.41 -2.53
N PHE A 74 -5.67 26.06 -2.29
CA PHE A 74 -6.28 27.01 -3.23
C PHE A 74 -6.11 28.43 -2.71
N LYS A 75 -5.91 29.37 -3.62
CA LYS A 75 -5.83 30.79 -3.28
C LYS A 75 -7.23 31.37 -3.33
N GLU A 76 -7.87 31.54 -2.19
CA GLU A 76 -9.20 32.16 -2.07
C GLU A 76 -9.16 33.37 -1.13
N ASP A 77 -9.87 34.44 -1.52
CA ASP A 77 -10.15 35.58 -0.65
C ASP A 77 -11.36 35.25 0.24
N TYR A 78 -11.20 34.28 1.15
CA TYR A 78 -12.24 33.88 2.12
C TYR A 78 -11.73 34.11 3.55
N SER A 79 -12.46 34.92 4.31
CA SER A 79 -12.01 35.40 5.64
C SER A 79 -12.92 34.97 6.80
N GLN A 80 -13.82 34.00 6.58
CA GLN A 80 -14.71 33.47 7.61
C GLN A 80 -14.18 32.13 8.14
N MET A 81 -14.58 31.74 9.35
CA MET A 81 -14.24 30.44 9.93
C MET A 81 -14.91 29.32 9.12
N VAL A 82 -14.15 28.28 8.80
CA VAL A 82 -14.58 27.07 8.08
C VAL A 82 -14.87 25.96 9.08
#